data_AF-A0A6P1U6U5-F1
#
_entry.id   AF-A0A6P1U6U5-F1
#
_cell.length_a   1.000
_cell.length_b   1.000
_cell.length_c   1.000
_cell.angle_alpha   90.00
_cell.angle_beta   90.00
_cell.angle_gamma   90.00
#
_symmetry.space_group_name_H-M   'P 1'
#
loop_
_entity.id
_entity.type
_entity.pdbx_description
1 polymer ?
#
loop_
_entity_poly.entity_id
_entity_poly.type
_entity_poly.pdbx_seq_one_letter_code
_entity_poly.pdbx_strand_id
1 'polypeptide(L)'
;MQTFHHIFKNQMSAPAYYWTNPDGSKGGIVAESATIDPTATIGATTEVYPRASIGKEASIGKGVSVGSEAYIGNRVSLGKGASVGEDSRIDSGASLGQGASIGSHASIGCRASIGEGASIGEDASIGAGASIGADANIGNGASIGEDARIGEDARIGKCANIGAGVNIGEDVKIGSGARLRSGASIGDGTSVGDSADIGAGTRIRYGSSIGAGAHIGSDVRICKSARIGKSAHIGEYAWIGVGARIGNDSSIGECVRIGTGARIGTGACISEGASVGDGESVGGAAS
;
A
#
# COMPACT_ATOMS: atom_id res chain seq x y z
N MET A 1 40.20 -13.36 0.73
CA MET A 1 39.63 -12.00 0.76
C MET A 1 40.25 -11.27 1.95
N GLN A 2 40.64 -10.01 1.81
CA GLN A 2 41.13 -9.23 2.95
C GLN A 2 39.92 -8.63 3.67
N THR A 3 39.70 -9.04 4.92
CA THR A 3 38.65 -8.50 5.78
C THR A 3 39.17 -7.28 6.54
N PHE A 4 38.28 -6.37 6.88
CA PHE A 4 38.54 -5.19 7.70
C PHE A 4 37.33 -4.89 8.59
N HIS A 5 37.53 -4.13 9.66
CA HIS A 5 36.41 -3.65 10.47
C HIS A 5 35.75 -2.45 9.79
N HIS A 6 34.44 -2.55 9.55
CA HIS A 6 33.63 -1.47 8.98
C HIS A 6 32.58 -1.01 9.98
N ILE A 7 32.35 0.31 10.06
CA ILE A 7 31.22 0.90 10.79
C ILE A 7 30.14 1.22 9.76
N PHE A 8 29.06 0.46 9.79
CA PHE A 8 27.91 0.62 8.91
C PHE A 8 27.13 1.89 9.26
N LYS A 9 26.28 2.36 8.34
CA LYS A 9 25.50 3.60 8.54
C LYS A 9 24.66 3.61 9.83
N ASN A 10 24.16 2.46 10.29
CA ASN A 10 23.44 2.34 11.56
C ASN A 10 24.34 2.30 12.81
N GLN A 11 25.63 2.65 12.69
CA GLN A 11 26.63 2.59 13.76
C GLN A 11 27.03 1.18 14.21
N MET A 12 26.58 0.12 13.52
CA MET A 12 27.02 -1.24 13.78
C MET A 12 28.47 -1.42 13.30
N SER A 13 29.31 -2.07 14.11
CA SER A 13 30.68 -2.44 13.72
C SER A 13 30.77 -3.95 13.51
N ALA A 14 31.18 -4.38 12.32
CA ALA A 14 31.36 -5.79 11.99
C ALA A 14 32.52 -5.99 11.00
N PRO A 15 33.13 -7.19 10.97
CA PRO A 15 34.08 -7.53 9.92
C PRO A 15 33.39 -7.52 8.56
N ALA A 16 34.02 -6.90 7.58
CA ALA A 16 33.51 -6.71 6.24
C ALA A 16 34.61 -6.83 5.18
N TYR A 17 34.20 -6.96 3.93
CA TYR A 17 35.09 -7.01 2.77
C TYR A 17 34.45 -6.29 1.57
N TYR A 18 35.26 -5.99 0.57
CA TYR A 18 34.77 -5.43 -0.69
C TYR A 18 34.28 -6.54 -1.62
N TRP A 19 33.03 -6.43 -2.06
CA TRP A 19 32.47 -7.34 -3.05
C TRP A 19 33.12 -7.13 -4.42
N THR A 20 33.34 -8.22 -5.15
CA THR A 20 33.74 -8.18 -6.56
C THR A 20 32.63 -8.83 -7.37
N ASN A 21 32.08 -8.07 -8.31
CA ASN A 21 30.97 -8.51 -9.14
C ASN A 21 31.41 -9.61 -10.13
N PRO A 22 30.46 -10.36 -10.71
CA PRO A 22 30.75 -11.40 -11.71
C PRO A 22 31.56 -10.90 -12.92
N ASP A 23 31.42 -9.62 -13.27
CA ASP A 23 32.13 -8.96 -14.37
C ASP A 23 33.53 -8.44 -13.97
N GLY A 24 33.97 -8.66 -12.72
CA GLY A 24 35.22 -8.17 -12.16
C GLY A 24 35.18 -6.72 -11.67
N SER A 25 34.05 -6.02 -11.77
CA SER A 25 33.90 -4.67 -11.24
C SER A 25 33.85 -4.66 -9.71
N LYS A 26 34.30 -3.56 -9.10
CA LYS A 26 34.25 -3.37 -7.64
C LYS A 26 32.82 -3.06 -7.21
N GLY A 27 32.30 -3.85 -6.27
CA GLY A 27 30.97 -3.69 -5.71
C GLY A 27 30.95 -2.89 -4.41
N GLY A 28 29.94 -3.20 -3.58
CA GLY A 28 29.73 -2.59 -2.26
C GLY A 28 30.57 -3.22 -1.14
N ILE A 29 30.30 -2.78 0.09
CA ILE A 29 30.86 -3.32 1.32
C ILE A 29 29.89 -4.37 1.86
N VAL A 30 30.42 -5.55 2.16
CA VAL A 30 29.63 -6.70 2.60
C VAL A 30 30.16 -7.20 3.93
N ALA A 31 29.29 -7.40 4.91
CA ALA A 31 29.63 -8.06 6.16
C ALA A 31 30.08 -9.51 5.93
N GLU A 32 31.09 -9.96 6.66
CA GLU A 32 31.65 -11.32 6.52
C GLU A 32 30.60 -12.43 6.77
N SER A 33 29.62 -12.17 7.64
CA SER A 33 28.53 -13.10 7.95
C SER A 33 27.35 -13.04 6.96
N ALA A 34 27.38 -12.14 5.97
CA ALA A 34 26.36 -12.09 4.93
C ALA A 34 26.59 -13.19 3.89
N THR A 35 25.51 -13.79 3.40
CA THR A 35 25.56 -14.85 2.38
C THR A 35 25.09 -14.29 1.04
N ILE A 36 25.96 -14.26 0.05
CA ILE A 36 25.68 -13.69 -1.26
C ILE A 36 25.95 -14.73 -2.34
N ASP A 37 24.99 -14.92 -3.24
CA ASP A 37 25.21 -15.77 -4.41
C ASP A 37 26.27 -15.15 -5.35
N PRO A 38 27.23 -15.93 -5.89
CA PRO A 38 28.28 -15.42 -6.77
C PRO A 38 27.78 -14.71 -8.04
N THR A 39 26.54 -14.92 -8.45
CA THR A 39 25.92 -14.27 -9.63
C THR A 39 25.30 -12.91 -9.31
N ALA A 40 25.19 -12.54 -8.04
CA ALA A 40 24.62 -11.27 -7.62
C ALA A 40 25.56 -10.10 -7.97
N THR A 41 24.97 -8.99 -8.40
CA THR A 41 25.69 -7.74 -8.67
C THR A 41 25.36 -6.72 -7.60
N ILE A 42 26.38 -6.13 -7.00
CA ILE A 42 26.25 -5.13 -5.95
C ILE A 42 26.91 -3.83 -6.41
N GLY A 43 26.14 -2.76 -6.46
CA GLY A 43 26.61 -1.44 -6.84
C GLY A 43 27.63 -0.89 -5.83
N ALA A 44 28.51 -0.03 -6.32
CA ALA A 44 29.43 0.72 -5.46
C ALA A 44 28.67 1.48 -4.36
N THR A 45 29.32 1.68 -3.21
CA THR A 45 28.77 2.38 -2.01
C THR A 45 27.57 1.70 -1.34
N THR A 46 27.17 0.53 -1.81
CA THR A 46 26.14 -0.29 -1.16
C THR A 46 26.71 -0.97 0.07
N GLU A 47 25.90 -1.08 1.11
CA GLU A 47 26.24 -1.77 2.35
C GLU A 47 25.31 -2.96 2.57
N VAL A 48 25.89 -4.14 2.76
CA VAL A 48 25.17 -5.37 3.12
C VAL A 48 25.54 -5.76 4.54
N TYR A 49 24.55 -5.80 5.41
CA TYR A 49 24.74 -5.91 6.85
C TYR A 49 24.90 -7.38 7.28
N PRO A 50 25.34 -7.63 8.52
CA PRO A 50 25.53 -8.98 9.03
C PRO A 50 24.32 -9.89 8.83
N ARG A 51 24.57 -11.15 8.46
CA ARG A 51 23.56 -12.20 8.27
C ARG A 51 22.51 -11.92 7.18
N ALA A 52 22.61 -10.83 6.44
CA ALA A 52 21.78 -10.61 5.26
C ALA A 52 22.06 -11.68 4.19
N SER A 53 21.06 -12.02 3.40
CA SER A 53 21.17 -13.01 2.34
C SER A 53 20.73 -12.43 0.99
N ILE A 54 21.51 -12.69 -0.06
CA ILE A 54 21.26 -12.22 -1.42
C ILE A 54 21.26 -13.40 -2.39
N GLY A 55 20.13 -13.59 -3.06
CA GLY A 55 19.89 -14.68 -3.99
C GLY A 55 20.53 -14.50 -5.38
N LYS A 56 20.33 -15.52 -6.21
CA LYS A 56 20.88 -15.63 -7.56
C LYS A 56 20.41 -14.50 -8.45
N GLU A 57 21.30 -13.97 -9.28
CA GLU A 57 21.01 -12.93 -10.27
C GLU A 57 20.35 -11.68 -9.68
N ALA A 58 20.47 -11.46 -8.36
CA ALA A 58 20.00 -10.24 -7.73
C ALA A 58 20.85 -9.05 -8.17
N SER A 59 20.21 -7.94 -8.49
CA SER A 59 20.85 -6.70 -8.93
C SER A 59 20.60 -5.60 -7.91
N ILE A 60 21.65 -5.25 -7.17
CA ILE A 60 21.60 -4.23 -6.14
C ILE A 60 22.23 -2.95 -6.67
N GLY A 61 21.43 -1.89 -6.76
CA GLY A 61 21.87 -0.57 -7.20
C GLY A 61 22.93 0.06 -6.30
N LYS A 62 23.50 1.18 -6.74
CA LYS A 62 24.52 1.92 -5.98
C LYS A 62 23.91 2.58 -4.74
N GLY A 63 24.64 2.58 -3.63
CA GLY A 63 24.24 3.28 -2.41
C GLY A 63 23.07 2.65 -1.67
N VAL A 64 22.70 1.41 -2.04
CA VAL A 64 21.65 0.65 -1.36
C VAL A 64 22.13 0.27 0.04
N SER A 65 21.19 0.12 0.98
CA SER A 65 21.50 -0.43 2.31
C SER A 65 20.60 -1.63 2.55
N VAL A 66 21.21 -2.80 2.79
CA VAL A 66 20.49 -4.06 3.07
C VAL A 66 20.70 -4.39 4.54
N GLY A 67 19.64 -4.25 5.35
CA GLY A 67 19.66 -4.43 6.80
C GLY A 67 20.04 -5.84 7.25
N SER A 68 20.37 -5.96 8.54
CA SER A 68 20.75 -7.24 9.14
C SER A 68 19.66 -8.27 8.96
N GLU A 69 20.04 -9.54 8.73
CA GLU A 69 19.08 -10.66 8.58
C GLU A 69 18.06 -10.50 7.43
N ALA A 70 18.16 -9.44 6.62
CA ALA A 70 17.28 -9.24 5.48
C ALA A 70 17.49 -10.33 4.42
N TYR A 71 16.40 -10.77 3.82
CA TYR A 71 16.39 -11.76 2.76
C TYR A 71 16.05 -11.11 1.42
N ILE A 72 16.98 -11.19 0.48
CA ILE A 72 16.79 -10.77 -0.90
C ILE A 72 16.74 -12.01 -1.79
N GLY A 73 15.58 -12.26 -2.40
CA GLY A 73 15.33 -13.40 -3.27
C GLY A 73 16.07 -13.36 -4.60
N ASN A 74 15.85 -14.38 -5.43
CA ASN A 74 16.49 -14.48 -6.73
C ASN A 74 15.91 -13.45 -7.69
N ARG A 75 16.76 -12.87 -8.57
CA ARG A 75 16.35 -11.90 -9.59
C ARG A 75 15.63 -10.67 -9.04
N VAL A 76 15.88 -10.34 -7.77
CA VAL A 76 15.39 -9.09 -7.19
C VAL A 76 16.21 -7.93 -7.75
N SER A 77 15.56 -6.81 -8.05
CA SER A 77 16.22 -5.58 -8.46
C SER A 77 15.97 -4.47 -7.44
N LEU A 78 17.04 -3.91 -6.87
CA LEU A 78 16.97 -2.76 -5.97
C LEU A 78 17.54 -1.54 -6.68
N GLY A 79 16.73 -0.49 -6.82
CA GLY A 79 17.12 0.78 -7.41
C GLY A 79 18.21 1.49 -6.62
N LYS A 80 18.87 2.47 -7.24
CA LYS A 80 19.89 3.30 -6.59
C LYS A 80 19.34 3.92 -5.30
N GLY A 81 20.11 3.86 -4.21
CA GLY A 81 19.74 4.46 -2.94
C GLY A 81 18.52 3.86 -2.24
N ALA A 82 17.97 2.74 -2.72
CA ALA A 82 16.92 2.02 -2.01
C ALA A 82 17.44 1.51 -0.65
N SER A 83 16.54 1.35 0.31
CA SER A 83 16.88 0.82 1.64
C SER A 83 15.97 -0.33 2.00
N VAL A 84 16.55 -1.38 2.56
CA VAL A 84 15.86 -2.59 3.00
C VAL A 84 16.10 -2.75 4.49
N GLY A 85 15.03 -2.74 5.29
CA GLY A 85 15.08 -2.84 6.74
C GLY A 85 15.59 -4.19 7.26
N GLU A 86 15.91 -4.22 8.54
CA GLU A 86 16.32 -5.44 9.25
C GLU A 86 15.18 -6.48 9.24
N ASP A 87 15.55 -7.76 9.14
CA ASP A 87 14.61 -8.89 9.12
C ASP A 87 13.50 -8.81 8.06
N SER A 88 13.66 -7.94 7.05
CA SER A 88 12.70 -7.83 5.96
C SER A 88 12.95 -8.92 4.91
N ARG A 89 11.89 -9.30 4.20
CA ARG A 89 11.93 -10.35 3.18
C ARG A 89 11.44 -9.82 1.85
N ILE A 90 12.29 -9.85 0.84
CA ILE A 90 11.96 -9.51 -0.54
C ILE A 90 12.03 -10.77 -1.37
N ASP A 91 10.89 -11.26 -1.85
CA ASP A 91 10.82 -12.51 -2.59
C ASP A 91 11.22 -12.34 -4.06
N SER A 92 11.43 -13.48 -4.72
CA SER A 92 12.08 -13.56 -6.03
C SER A 92 11.36 -12.75 -7.10
N GLY A 93 12.14 -12.06 -7.94
CA GLY A 93 11.64 -11.25 -9.04
C GLY A 93 10.96 -9.94 -8.64
N ALA A 94 10.92 -9.58 -7.35
CA ALA A 94 10.43 -8.28 -6.93
C ALA A 94 11.38 -7.15 -7.37
N SER A 95 10.84 -5.96 -7.58
CA SER A 95 11.60 -4.77 -7.96
C SER A 95 11.29 -3.58 -7.07
N LEU A 96 12.33 -2.86 -6.68
CA LEU A 96 12.25 -1.62 -5.92
C LEU A 96 12.86 -0.48 -6.74
N GLY A 97 12.13 0.61 -6.86
CA GLY A 97 12.56 1.83 -7.54
C GLY A 97 13.72 2.54 -6.84
N GLN A 98 14.21 3.60 -7.48
CA GLN A 98 15.22 4.47 -6.89
C GLN A 98 14.70 5.07 -5.57
N GLY A 99 15.52 5.08 -4.52
CA GLY A 99 15.16 5.68 -3.24
C GLY A 99 13.99 5.02 -2.49
N ALA A 100 13.46 3.90 -2.97
CA ALA A 100 12.39 3.19 -2.28
C ALA A 100 12.88 2.68 -0.91
N SER A 101 12.04 2.76 0.11
CA SER A 101 12.39 2.37 1.48
C SER A 101 11.46 1.30 2.01
N ILE A 102 12.03 0.18 2.47
CA ILE A 102 11.31 -0.92 3.13
C ILE A 102 11.65 -0.91 4.62
N GLY A 103 10.63 -0.88 5.47
CA GLY A 103 10.76 -0.96 6.92
C GLY A 103 11.20 -2.34 7.40
N SER A 104 11.60 -2.42 8.66
CA SER A 104 11.99 -3.68 9.29
C SER A 104 10.81 -4.65 9.36
N HIS A 105 11.10 -5.96 9.29
CA HIS A 105 10.11 -7.05 9.29
C HIS A 105 9.08 -7.02 8.15
N ALA A 106 9.17 -6.09 7.21
CA ALA A 106 8.26 -6.03 6.08
C ALA A 106 8.50 -7.18 5.10
N SER A 107 7.43 -7.64 4.46
CA SER A 107 7.47 -8.72 3.48
C SER A 107 6.98 -8.26 2.12
N ILE A 108 7.80 -8.42 1.09
CA ILE A 108 7.50 -8.09 -0.30
C ILE A 108 7.38 -9.38 -1.11
N GLY A 109 6.21 -9.60 -1.70
CA GLY A 109 5.87 -10.82 -2.43
C GLY A 109 6.57 -10.95 -3.77
N CYS A 110 6.53 -12.17 -4.32
CA CYS A 110 7.11 -12.51 -5.61
C CYS A 110 6.59 -11.60 -6.71
N ARG A 111 7.50 -11.02 -7.52
CA ARG A 111 7.18 -10.10 -8.62
C ARG A 111 6.40 -8.85 -8.22
N ALA A 112 6.37 -8.49 -6.94
CA ALA A 112 5.83 -7.20 -6.54
C ALA A 112 6.73 -6.07 -7.07
N SER A 113 6.14 -4.93 -7.40
CA SER A 113 6.84 -3.76 -7.89
C SER A 113 6.60 -2.57 -6.98
N ILE A 114 7.68 -1.95 -6.52
CA ILE A 114 7.66 -0.78 -5.65
C ILE A 114 8.25 0.40 -6.42
N GLY A 115 7.49 1.49 -6.56
CA GLY A 115 7.88 2.67 -7.31
C GLY A 115 9.07 3.43 -6.74
N GLU A 116 9.56 4.40 -7.49
CA GLU A 116 10.57 5.36 -7.01
C GLU A 116 10.04 6.15 -5.81
N GLY A 117 10.88 6.36 -4.79
CA GLY A 117 10.53 7.14 -3.60
C GLY A 117 9.47 6.51 -2.68
N ALA A 118 8.85 5.40 -3.07
CA ALA A 118 7.80 4.77 -2.29
C ALA A 118 8.33 4.24 -0.95
N SER A 119 7.52 4.41 0.10
CA SER A 119 7.84 3.98 1.45
C SER A 119 6.90 2.88 1.93
N ILE A 120 7.48 1.78 2.40
CA ILE A 120 6.77 0.64 2.99
C ILE A 120 7.13 0.59 4.48
N GLY A 121 6.13 0.70 5.34
CA GLY A 121 6.31 0.72 6.79
C GLY A 121 6.77 -0.62 7.37
N GLU A 122 7.13 -0.58 8.65
CA GLU A 122 7.49 -1.77 9.43
C GLU A 122 6.32 -2.76 9.51
N ASP A 123 6.61 -4.05 9.52
CA ASP A 123 5.61 -5.13 9.57
C ASP A 123 4.57 -5.12 8.42
N ALA A 124 4.76 -4.29 7.40
CA ALA A 124 3.85 -4.23 6.27
C ALA A 124 4.05 -5.45 5.36
N SER A 125 2.96 -5.94 4.78
CA SER A 125 2.98 -7.07 3.84
C SER A 125 2.47 -6.62 2.48
N ILE A 126 3.24 -6.92 1.44
CA ILE A 126 2.90 -6.67 0.04
C ILE A 126 2.78 -8.01 -0.67
N GLY A 127 1.60 -8.30 -1.21
CA GLY A 127 1.28 -9.54 -1.89
C GLY A 127 2.05 -9.73 -3.20
N ALA A 128 2.04 -10.96 -3.71
CA ALA A 128 2.65 -11.28 -5.01
C ALA A 128 1.98 -10.49 -6.14
N GLY A 129 2.78 -10.01 -7.10
CA GLY A 129 2.29 -9.25 -8.26
C GLY A 129 1.72 -7.86 -7.95
N ALA A 130 1.68 -7.43 -6.69
CA ALA A 130 1.18 -6.10 -6.32
C ALA A 130 2.09 -5.00 -6.89
N SER A 131 1.49 -3.87 -7.26
CA SER A 131 2.19 -2.70 -7.77
C SER A 131 1.93 -1.48 -6.90
N ILE A 132 3.00 -0.91 -6.35
CA ILE A 132 2.98 0.31 -5.56
C ILE A 132 3.58 1.44 -6.41
N GLY A 133 2.81 2.51 -6.61
CA GLY A 133 3.20 3.69 -7.38
C GLY A 133 4.36 4.46 -6.76
N ALA A 134 4.88 5.45 -7.50
CA ALA A 134 5.92 6.34 -7.00
C ALA A 134 5.42 7.17 -5.81
N ASP A 135 6.32 7.46 -4.87
CA ASP A 135 6.06 8.29 -3.67
C ASP A 135 4.87 7.84 -2.79
N ALA A 136 4.31 6.66 -3.06
CA ALA A 136 3.25 6.07 -2.27
C ALA A 136 3.79 5.67 -0.89
N ASN A 137 2.95 5.85 0.13
CA ASN A 137 3.32 5.61 1.52
C ASN A 137 2.39 4.55 2.11
N ILE A 138 2.96 3.40 2.45
CA ILE A 138 2.26 2.29 3.09
C ILE A 138 2.61 2.28 4.58
N GLY A 139 1.61 2.47 5.45
CA GLY A 139 1.81 2.53 6.88
C GLY A 139 2.21 1.20 7.51
N ASN A 140 2.74 1.26 8.73
CA ASN A 140 3.18 0.08 9.48
C ASN A 140 2.04 -0.92 9.68
N GLY A 141 2.36 -2.21 9.53
CA GLY A 141 1.41 -3.32 9.66
C GLY A 141 0.29 -3.34 8.62
N ALA A 142 0.34 -2.49 7.59
CA ALA A 142 -0.63 -2.53 6.51
C ALA A 142 -0.41 -3.78 5.64
N SER A 143 -1.49 -4.37 5.17
CA SER A 143 -1.46 -5.57 4.33
C SER A 143 -2.06 -5.26 2.97
N ILE A 144 -1.27 -5.45 1.91
CA ILE A 144 -1.65 -5.26 0.52
C ILE A 144 -1.75 -6.63 -0.13
N GLY A 145 -2.92 -6.96 -0.67
CA GLY A 145 -3.20 -8.24 -1.28
C GLY A 145 -2.50 -8.45 -2.63
N GLU A 146 -2.58 -9.69 -3.12
CA GLU A 146 -2.05 -10.09 -4.43
C GLU A 146 -2.68 -9.28 -5.56
N ASP A 147 -1.87 -8.93 -6.57
CA ASP A 147 -2.26 -8.16 -7.75
C ASP A 147 -2.96 -6.80 -7.45
N ALA A 148 -2.87 -6.31 -6.20
CA ALA A 148 -3.40 -5.00 -5.85
C ALA A 148 -2.54 -3.90 -6.48
N ARG A 149 -3.18 -2.82 -6.92
CA ARG A 149 -2.52 -1.66 -7.51
C ARG A 149 -2.77 -0.44 -6.65
N ILE A 150 -1.69 0.20 -6.23
CA ILE A 150 -1.70 1.46 -5.48
C ILE A 150 -1.08 2.53 -6.37
N GLY A 151 -1.82 3.61 -6.61
CA GLY A 151 -1.38 4.72 -7.44
C GLY A 151 -0.25 5.54 -6.83
N GLU A 152 0.27 6.48 -7.62
CA GLU A 152 1.26 7.47 -7.19
C GLU A 152 0.71 8.36 -6.08
N ASP A 153 1.58 8.79 -5.16
CA ASP A 153 1.26 9.66 -4.01
C ASP A 153 0.18 9.13 -3.04
N ALA A 154 -0.29 7.89 -3.24
CA ALA A 154 -1.29 7.28 -2.39
C ALA A 154 -0.75 7.03 -0.97
N ARG A 155 -1.60 7.27 0.03
CA ARG A 155 -1.25 7.13 1.45
C ARG A 155 -2.16 6.11 2.09
N ILE A 156 -1.59 4.97 2.47
CA ILE A 156 -2.28 3.88 3.14
C ILE A 156 -1.94 3.92 4.63
N GLY A 157 -2.96 4.03 5.47
CA GLY A 157 -2.83 4.12 6.91
C GLY A 157 -2.28 2.85 7.56
N LYS A 158 -1.93 2.96 8.84
CA LYS A 158 -1.41 1.84 9.64
C LYS A 158 -2.47 0.74 9.78
N CYS A 159 -2.05 -0.51 9.73
CA CYS A 159 -2.93 -1.69 9.86
C CYS A 159 -4.13 -1.70 8.88
N ALA A 160 -4.04 -0.96 7.77
CA ALA A 160 -5.06 -1.02 6.73
C ALA A 160 -4.93 -2.35 5.96
N ASN A 161 -6.06 -2.93 5.57
CA ASN A 161 -6.12 -4.19 4.85
C ASN A 161 -6.70 -3.95 3.45
N ILE A 162 -5.86 -4.09 2.44
CA ILE A 162 -6.22 -3.96 1.04
C ILE A 162 -6.29 -5.36 0.45
N GLY A 163 -7.46 -5.78 0.00
CA GLY A 163 -7.71 -7.11 -0.56
C GLY A 163 -7.05 -7.32 -1.92
N ALA A 164 -7.07 -8.56 -2.39
CA ALA A 164 -6.52 -8.93 -3.68
C ALA A 164 -7.25 -8.24 -4.84
N GLY A 165 -6.48 -7.82 -5.86
CA GLY A 165 -6.99 -7.17 -7.06
C GLY A 165 -7.65 -5.80 -6.84
N VAL A 166 -7.49 -5.20 -5.66
CA VAL A 166 -7.96 -3.84 -5.39
C VAL A 166 -7.17 -2.84 -6.22
N ASN A 167 -7.84 -1.86 -6.79
CA ASN A 167 -7.20 -0.76 -7.53
C ASN A 167 -7.45 0.55 -6.80
N ILE A 168 -6.38 1.18 -6.33
CA ILE A 168 -6.37 2.49 -5.70
C ILE A 168 -5.68 3.46 -6.65
N GLY A 169 -6.37 4.54 -6.98
CA GLY A 169 -5.89 5.61 -7.84
C GLY A 169 -4.82 6.50 -7.19
N GLU A 170 -4.46 7.55 -7.93
CA GLU A 170 -3.47 8.55 -7.52
C GLU A 170 -4.01 9.45 -6.41
N ASP A 171 -3.14 9.97 -5.54
CA ASP A 171 -3.49 10.91 -4.47
C ASP A 171 -4.57 10.41 -3.49
N VAL A 172 -4.80 9.10 -3.42
CA VAL A 172 -5.80 8.51 -2.53
C VAL A 172 -5.28 8.45 -1.09
N LYS A 173 -6.15 8.75 -0.12
CA LYS A 173 -5.83 8.63 1.30
C LYS A 173 -6.72 7.58 1.93
N ILE A 174 -6.14 6.48 2.39
CA ILE A 174 -6.82 5.41 3.12
C ILE A 174 -6.44 5.53 4.60
N GLY A 175 -7.43 5.62 5.47
CA GLY A 175 -7.26 5.75 6.90
C GLY A 175 -6.70 4.48 7.57
N SER A 176 -6.30 4.63 8.83
CA SER A 176 -5.76 3.53 9.61
C SER A 176 -6.84 2.50 9.93
N GLY A 177 -6.52 1.22 9.84
CA GLY A 177 -7.45 0.11 10.08
C GLY A 177 -8.58 -0.02 9.05
N ALA A 178 -8.58 0.79 7.98
CA ALA A 178 -9.56 0.66 6.91
C ALA A 178 -9.39 -0.66 6.16
N ARG A 179 -10.50 -1.21 5.66
CA ARG A 179 -10.55 -2.50 4.97
C ARG A 179 -11.16 -2.31 3.60
N LEU A 180 -10.44 -2.69 2.56
CA LEU A 180 -10.94 -2.72 1.19
C LEU A 180 -10.98 -4.18 0.76
N ARG A 181 -12.17 -4.71 0.51
CA ARG A 181 -12.34 -6.10 0.08
C ARG A 181 -11.94 -6.28 -1.39
N SER A 182 -11.76 -7.53 -1.79
CA SER A 182 -11.26 -7.91 -3.10
C SER A 182 -12.05 -7.26 -4.25
N GLY A 183 -11.32 -6.82 -5.27
CA GLY A 183 -11.89 -6.19 -6.46
C GLY A 183 -12.52 -4.81 -6.25
N ALA A 184 -12.41 -4.22 -5.06
CA ALA A 184 -12.80 -2.81 -4.86
C ALA A 184 -11.93 -1.88 -5.72
N SER A 185 -12.51 -0.78 -6.18
CA SER A 185 -11.80 0.23 -6.97
C SER A 185 -12.06 1.62 -6.41
N ILE A 186 -10.99 2.33 -6.12
CA ILE A 186 -10.99 3.69 -5.56
C ILE A 186 -10.34 4.62 -6.59
N GLY A 187 -11.10 5.60 -7.08
CA GLY A 187 -10.61 6.60 -8.02
C GLY A 187 -9.78 7.69 -7.36
N ASP A 188 -9.09 8.44 -8.20
CA ASP A 188 -8.08 9.43 -7.80
C ASP A 188 -8.61 10.52 -6.86
N GLY A 189 -7.75 10.99 -5.96
CA GLY A 189 -8.05 12.04 -5.00
C GLY A 189 -9.18 11.70 -4.00
N THR A 190 -9.52 10.41 -3.88
CA THR A 190 -10.53 9.94 -2.92
C THR A 190 -9.93 9.82 -1.53
N SER A 191 -10.74 10.08 -0.50
CA SER A 191 -10.38 9.84 0.89
C SER A 191 -11.28 8.78 1.51
N VAL A 192 -10.70 7.83 2.22
CA VAL A 192 -11.37 6.81 3.01
C VAL A 192 -10.93 6.98 4.46
N GLY A 193 -11.89 7.19 5.36
CA GLY A 193 -11.60 7.42 6.78
C GLY A 193 -11.12 6.18 7.51
N ASP A 194 -10.63 6.39 8.73
CA ASP A 194 -10.15 5.33 9.60
C ASP A 194 -11.23 4.29 9.87
N SER A 195 -10.84 3.01 9.92
CA SER A 195 -11.74 1.87 10.19
C SER A 195 -12.95 1.73 9.26
N ALA A 196 -12.98 2.39 8.10
CA ALA A 196 -14.03 2.18 7.11
C ALA A 196 -13.90 0.77 6.49
N ASP A 197 -15.02 0.11 6.20
CA ASP A 197 -15.07 -1.18 5.49
C ASP A 197 -15.72 -0.96 4.13
N ILE A 198 -14.99 -1.26 3.06
CA ILE A 198 -15.44 -1.18 1.67
C ILE A 198 -15.63 -2.59 1.14
N GLY A 199 -16.89 -2.93 0.83
CA GLY A 199 -17.30 -4.23 0.32
C GLY A 199 -16.65 -4.62 -1.01
N ALA A 200 -16.75 -5.90 -1.34
CA ALA A 200 -16.13 -6.46 -2.54
C ALA A 200 -16.80 -5.90 -3.80
N GLY A 201 -16.03 -5.68 -4.87
CA GLY A 201 -16.54 -5.17 -6.14
C GLY A 201 -17.04 -3.71 -6.12
N THR A 202 -17.02 -3.05 -4.96
CA THR A 202 -17.46 -1.66 -4.81
C THR A 202 -16.57 -0.70 -5.60
N ARG A 203 -17.20 0.25 -6.28
CA ARG A 203 -16.52 1.24 -7.13
C ARG A 203 -16.77 2.64 -6.60
N ILE A 204 -15.71 3.27 -6.13
CA ILE A 204 -15.70 4.66 -5.67
C ILE A 204 -15.00 5.50 -6.71
N ARG A 205 -15.72 6.45 -7.32
CA ARG A 205 -15.17 7.34 -8.33
C ARG A 205 -14.39 8.50 -7.69
N TYR A 206 -13.57 9.16 -8.52
CA TYR A 206 -12.65 10.21 -8.13
C TYR A 206 -13.28 11.34 -7.30
N GLY A 207 -12.47 11.91 -6.40
CA GLY A 207 -12.80 13.03 -5.53
C GLY A 207 -13.91 12.75 -4.51
N SER A 208 -14.19 11.49 -4.22
CA SER A 208 -15.19 11.10 -3.21
C SER A 208 -14.57 11.12 -1.80
N SER A 209 -15.41 11.18 -0.77
CA SER A 209 -14.96 11.11 0.63
C SER A 209 -15.82 10.14 1.42
N ILE A 210 -15.20 9.14 2.04
CA ILE A 210 -15.84 8.17 2.92
C ILE A 210 -15.43 8.49 4.35
N GLY A 211 -16.41 8.69 5.22
CA GLY A 211 -16.18 8.98 6.64
C GLY A 211 -15.53 7.81 7.39
N ALA A 212 -14.93 8.12 8.53
CA ALA A 212 -14.39 7.12 9.44
C ALA A 212 -15.51 6.19 9.94
N GLY A 213 -15.22 4.89 10.04
CA GLY A 213 -16.16 3.85 10.48
C GLY A 213 -17.33 3.62 9.54
N ALA A 214 -17.34 4.20 8.33
CA ALA A 214 -18.41 3.92 7.37
C ALA A 214 -18.33 2.48 6.87
N HIS A 215 -19.49 1.86 6.70
CA HIS A 215 -19.63 0.50 6.20
C HIS A 215 -20.32 0.55 4.84
N ILE A 216 -19.59 0.17 3.79
CA ILE A 216 -20.09 0.11 2.43
C ILE A 216 -20.22 -1.35 2.04
N GLY A 217 -21.42 -1.76 1.65
CA GLY A 217 -21.73 -3.11 1.19
C GLY A 217 -21.02 -3.47 -0.12
N SER A 218 -21.30 -4.69 -0.59
CA SER A 218 -20.75 -5.21 -1.84
C SER A 218 -21.41 -4.57 -3.06
N ASP A 219 -20.67 -4.48 -4.16
CA ASP A 219 -21.15 -3.99 -5.47
C ASP A 219 -21.82 -2.59 -5.45
N VAL A 220 -21.44 -1.76 -4.48
CA VAL A 220 -21.92 -0.39 -4.36
C VAL A 220 -21.23 0.49 -5.40
N ARG A 221 -21.97 1.43 -6.00
CA ARG A 221 -21.42 2.42 -6.94
C ARG A 221 -21.52 3.81 -6.34
N ILE A 222 -20.37 4.37 -6.01
CA ILE A 222 -20.24 5.74 -5.51
C ILE A 222 -19.72 6.61 -6.64
N CYS A 223 -20.57 7.53 -7.12
CA CYS A 223 -20.23 8.44 -8.21
C CYS A 223 -19.33 9.58 -7.74
N LYS A 224 -18.79 10.33 -8.71
CA LYS A 224 -17.82 11.41 -8.48
C LYS A 224 -18.31 12.42 -7.43
N SER A 225 -17.37 12.84 -6.58
CA SER A 225 -17.58 13.87 -5.55
C SER A 225 -18.68 13.55 -4.52
N ALA A 226 -19.10 12.28 -4.41
CA ALA A 226 -20.02 11.87 -3.38
C ALA A 226 -19.34 11.91 -2.00
N ARG A 227 -20.11 12.28 -0.98
CA ARG A 227 -19.63 12.39 0.40
C ARG A 227 -20.47 11.48 1.28
N ILE A 228 -19.80 10.55 1.95
CA ILE A 228 -20.43 9.61 2.87
C ILE A 228 -19.96 9.98 4.28
N GLY A 229 -20.92 10.19 5.17
CA GLY A 229 -20.68 10.57 6.55
C GLY A 229 -19.96 9.49 7.35
N LYS A 230 -19.51 9.87 8.54
CA LYS A 230 -18.92 8.94 9.51
C LYS A 230 -19.97 7.94 9.98
N SER A 231 -19.55 6.70 10.20
CA SER A 231 -20.42 5.61 10.66
C SER A 231 -21.65 5.35 9.78
N ALA A 232 -21.69 5.87 8.54
CA ALA A 232 -22.80 5.63 7.64
C ALA A 232 -22.77 4.17 7.16
N HIS A 233 -23.95 3.57 7.06
CA HIS A 233 -24.13 2.23 6.52
C HIS A 233 -24.76 2.31 5.13
N ILE A 234 -24.12 1.72 4.13
CA ILE A 234 -24.64 1.62 2.77
C ILE A 234 -24.80 0.15 2.41
N GLY A 235 -26.04 -0.27 2.18
CA GLY A 235 -26.37 -1.62 1.78
C GLY A 235 -25.84 -1.98 0.39
N GLU A 236 -25.88 -3.27 0.08
CA GLU A 236 -25.35 -3.81 -1.17
C GLU A 236 -26.10 -3.29 -2.39
N TYR A 237 -25.41 -3.23 -3.54
CA TYR A 237 -25.95 -2.77 -4.82
C TYR A 237 -26.51 -1.34 -4.82
N ALA A 238 -26.25 -0.56 -3.77
CA ALA A 238 -26.68 0.82 -3.71
C ALA A 238 -25.97 1.68 -4.78
N TRP A 239 -26.68 2.68 -5.28
CA TRP A 239 -26.14 3.67 -6.20
C TRP A 239 -26.15 5.04 -5.55
N ILE A 240 -24.97 5.63 -5.38
CA ILE A 240 -24.81 6.98 -4.85
C ILE A 240 -24.47 7.92 -5.99
N GLY A 241 -25.39 8.84 -6.28
CA GLY A 241 -25.31 9.81 -7.35
C GLY A 241 -24.18 10.82 -7.20
N VAL A 242 -23.92 11.56 -8.28
CA VAL A 242 -22.86 12.56 -8.34
C VAL A 242 -23.09 13.64 -7.28
N GLY A 243 -22.09 13.94 -6.46
CA GLY A 243 -22.18 15.00 -5.46
C GLY A 243 -23.23 14.74 -4.36
N ALA A 244 -23.80 13.54 -4.29
CA ALA A 244 -24.72 13.17 -3.22
C ALA A 244 -24.01 13.23 -1.87
N ARG A 245 -24.74 13.64 -0.83
CA ARG A 245 -24.23 13.78 0.52
C ARG A 245 -25.04 12.90 1.44
N ILE A 246 -24.38 11.92 2.05
CA ILE A 246 -24.96 11.06 3.06
C ILE A 246 -24.48 11.56 4.41
N GLY A 247 -25.42 11.80 5.32
CA GLY A 247 -25.14 12.24 6.68
C GLY A 247 -24.35 11.21 7.48
N ASN A 248 -23.90 11.62 8.66
CA ASN A 248 -23.30 10.68 9.60
C ASN A 248 -24.38 9.75 10.15
N ASP A 249 -24.01 8.53 10.51
CA ASP A 249 -24.91 7.55 11.15
C ASP A 249 -26.17 7.23 10.31
N SER A 250 -26.19 7.63 9.04
CA SER A 250 -27.29 7.32 8.12
C SER A 250 -27.23 5.86 7.70
N SER A 251 -28.39 5.24 7.54
CA SER A 251 -28.53 3.86 7.08
C SER A 251 -29.25 3.83 5.75
N ILE A 252 -28.55 3.41 4.71
CA ILE A 252 -29.07 3.27 3.34
C ILE A 252 -29.26 1.77 3.09
N GLY A 253 -30.50 1.34 2.86
CA GLY A 253 -30.82 -0.06 2.55
C GLY A 253 -30.21 -0.55 1.24
N GLU A 254 -30.35 -1.85 1.00
CA GLU A 254 -29.92 -2.51 -0.22
C GLU A 254 -30.68 -1.99 -1.45
N CYS A 255 -30.01 -2.00 -2.61
CA CYS A 255 -30.57 -1.59 -3.90
C CYS A 255 -31.14 -0.15 -3.94
N VAL A 256 -30.80 0.70 -2.96
CA VAL A 256 -31.24 2.09 -2.92
C VAL A 256 -30.55 2.91 -4.00
N ARG A 257 -31.30 3.83 -4.62
CA ARG A 257 -30.75 4.81 -5.56
C ARG A 257 -30.83 6.20 -4.97
N ILE A 258 -29.68 6.82 -4.77
CA ILE A 258 -29.56 8.22 -4.36
C ILE A 258 -29.23 9.06 -5.58
N GLY A 259 -30.11 9.99 -5.91
CA GLY A 259 -29.96 10.90 -7.03
C GLY A 259 -28.75 11.84 -6.93
N THR A 260 -28.45 12.49 -8.03
CA THR A 260 -27.41 13.51 -8.14
C THR A 260 -27.70 14.68 -7.20
N GLY A 261 -26.74 15.06 -6.38
CA GLY A 261 -26.86 16.18 -5.44
C GLY A 261 -27.86 15.96 -4.31
N ALA A 262 -28.42 14.76 -4.17
CA ALA A 262 -29.34 14.45 -3.08
C ALA A 262 -28.63 14.55 -1.71
N ARG A 263 -29.38 14.94 -0.69
CA ARG A 263 -28.87 15.16 0.67
C ARG A 263 -29.64 14.28 1.65
N ILE A 264 -28.95 13.35 2.27
CA ILE A 264 -29.49 12.50 3.31
C ILE A 264 -29.03 13.07 4.65
N GLY A 265 -29.98 13.41 5.53
CA GLY A 265 -29.69 13.93 6.86
C GLY A 265 -28.95 12.91 7.73
N THR A 266 -28.26 13.42 8.75
CA THR A 266 -27.63 12.61 9.80
C THR A 266 -28.67 11.70 10.46
N GLY A 267 -28.35 10.42 10.61
CA GLY A 267 -29.26 9.43 11.22
C GLY A 267 -30.51 9.12 10.39
N ALA A 268 -30.59 9.57 9.13
CA ALA A 268 -31.70 9.20 8.26
C ALA A 268 -31.62 7.70 7.89
N CYS A 269 -32.78 7.06 7.82
CA CYS A 269 -32.92 5.69 7.37
C CYS A 269 -33.67 5.67 6.04
N ILE A 270 -33.08 5.05 5.02
CA ILE A 270 -33.71 4.84 3.73
C ILE A 270 -33.95 3.35 3.57
N SER A 271 -35.21 2.95 3.47
CA SER A 271 -35.60 1.55 3.31
C SER A 271 -35.07 0.96 2.01
N GLU A 272 -34.89 -0.36 2.00
CA GLU A 272 -34.44 -1.14 0.85
C GLU A 272 -35.29 -0.86 -0.39
N GLY A 273 -34.63 -0.78 -1.55
CA GLY A 273 -35.26 -0.52 -2.84
C GLY A 273 -35.83 0.88 -3.04
N ALA A 274 -35.75 1.77 -2.04
CA ALA A 274 -36.20 3.14 -2.19
C ALA A 274 -35.31 3.95 -3.14
N SER A 275 -35.87 5.03 -3.69
CA SER A 275 -35.15 5.96 -4.54
C SER A 275 -35.33 7.38 -4.03
N VAL A 276 -34.23 8.12 -3.92
CA VAL A 276 -34.21 9.56 -3.64
C VAL A 276 -33.92 10.27 -4.94
N GLY A 277 -34.78 11.22 -5.31
CA GLY A 277 -34.65 11.99 -6.54
C GLY A 277 -33.43 12.92 -6.54
N ASP A 278 -33.11 13.44 -7.73
CA ASP A 278 -32.03 14.41 -7.89
C ASP A 278 -32.32 15.69 -7.10
N GLY A 279 -31.33 16.16 -6.33
CA GLY A 279 -31.43 17.35 -5.48
C GLY A 279 -32.37 17.21 -4.27
N GLU A 280 -33.04 16.06 -4.12
CA GLU A 280 -33.97 15.83 -3.02
C GLU A 280 -33.22 15.76 -1.68
N SER A 281 -33.89 16.21 -0.61
CA SER A 281 -33.33 16.23 0.73
C SER A 281 -34.20 15.41 1.67
N VAL A 282 -33.65 14.31 2.19
CA VAL A 282 -34.31 13.44 3.16
C VAL A 282 -33.89 13.88 4.56
N GLY A 283 -34.85 14.22 5.41
CA GLY A 283 -34.60 14.60 6.80
C GLY A 283 -33.98 13.45 7.61
N GLY A 284 -33.13 13.79 8.58
CA GLY A 284 -32.55 12.85 9.53
C GLY A 284 -33.46 12.63 10.75
N ALA A 285 -33.18 11.58 11.52
CA ALA A 285 -33.70 11.49 12.88
C ALA A 285 -33.14 12.70 13.67
N ALA A 286 -34.01 13.49 14.29
CA ALA A 286 -33.58 14.54 15.19
C ALA A 286 -32.79 13.90 16.34
N SER A 287 -31.56 14.37 16.54
CA SER A 287 -30.72 14.04 17.71
C SER A 287 -31.40 14.44 19.01
#